data_AF-A0A7Y8AIU0-F1
#
_entry.id   AF-A0A7Y8AIU0-F1
#
_cell.length_a   1.000
_cell.length_b   1.000
_cell.length_c   1.000
_cell.angle_alpha   90.00
_cell.angle_beta   90.00
_cell.angle_gamma   90.00
#
_symmetry.space_group_name_H-M   'P 1'
#
loop_
_entity.id
_entity.type
_entity.pdbx_description
1 polymer ?
#
loop_
_entity_poly.entity_id
_entity_poly.type
_entity_poly.pdbx_seq_one_letter_code
_entity_poly.pdbx_strand_id
1 'polypeptide(L)'
;MNIKPIHSQEDLTAALARVEQLWEAQIGSPEGDELEILAILIEKYEAEHYPMPPSDPVEAIKFRMEQLGLTARDLEPFIGPSGRVSEVLNHKRKLSLSMIKRLHKGLRIPYESLLAGV
;
A
#
# COMPACT_ATOMS: atom_id res chain seq x y z
N MET A 1 -21.72 -25.23 -6.78
CA MET A 1 -20.56 -24.55 -6.17
C MET A 1 -20.23 -25.25 -4.86
N ASN A 2 -18.95 -25.55 -4.63
CA ASN A 2 -18.43 -26.04 -3.35
C ASN A 2 -17.29 -25.13 -2.91
N ILE A 3 -17.65 -23.93 -2.42
CA ILE A 3 -16.69 -22.94 -1.92
C ILE A 3 -16.40 -23.25 -0.46
N LYS A 4 -15.13 -23.20 -0.08
CA LYS A 4 -14.66 -23.41 1.29
C LYS A 4 -13.94 -22.16 1.81
N PRO A 5 -13.93 -21.91 3.12
CA PRO A 5 -13.11 -20.85 3.70
C PRO A 5 -11.62 -21.04 3.40
N ILE A 6 -10.85 -19.94 3.38
CA ILE A 6 -9.41 -19.96 3.20
C ILE A 6 -8.74 -20.01 4.58
N HIS A 7 -8.00 -21.08 4.85
CA HIS A 7 -7.31 -21.27 6.14
C HIS A 7 -5.79 -21.39 5.99
N SER A 8 -5.27 -21.56 4.77
CA SER A 8 -3.84 -21.71 4.51
C SER A 8 -3.41 -21.03 3.23
N GLN A 9 -2.10 -20.98 3.00
CA GLN A 9 -1.53 -20.42 1.78
C GLN A 9 -1.88 -21.24 0.54
N GLU A 10 -2.02 -22.56 0.68
CA GLU A 10 -2.46 -23.44 -0.40
C GLU A 10 -3.91 -23.14 -0.80
N ASP A 11 -4.79 -22.88 0.18
CA ASP A 11 -6.17 -22.47 -0.08
C ASP A 11 -6.22 -21.11 -0.79
N LEU A 12 -5.40 -20.16 -0.35
CA LEU A 12 -5.28 -18.84 -0.99
C LEU A 12 -4.81 -18.97 -2.45
N THR A 13 -3.78 -19.78 -2.68
CA THR A 13 -3.23 -20.01 -4.03
C THR A 13 -4.27 -20.66 -4.94
N ALA A 14 -5.04 -21.62 -4.44
CA ALA A 14 -6.11 -22.26 -5.21
C ALA A 14 -7.25 -21.27 -5.51
N ALA A 15 -7.62 -20.41 -4.54
CA ALA A 15 -8.64 -19.39 -4.73
C ALA A 15 -8.22 -18.36 -5.80
N LEU A 16 -6.97 -17.89 -5.77
CA LEU A 16 -6.42 -16.96 -6.78
C LEU A 16 -6.41 -17.58 -8.18
N ALA A 17 -5.97 -18.83 -8.32
CA ALA A 17 -6.00 -19.54 -9.60
C ALA A 17 -7.44 -19.70 -10.14
N ARG A 18 -8.43 -19.85 -9.24
CA ARG A 18 -9.83 -19.93 -9.62
C ARG A 18 -10.38 -18.57 -10.05
N VAL A 19 -10.04 -17.50 -9.35
CA VAL A 19 -10.37 -16.11 -9.74
C VAL A 19 -9.87 -15.81 -11.15
N GLU A 20 -8.64 -16.20 -11.49
CA GLU A 20 -8.08 -16.01 -12.84
C GLU A 20 -8.92 -16.69 -13.93
N GLN A 21 -9.45 -17.89 -13.65
CA GLN A 21 -10.32 -18.61 -14.58
C GLN A 21 -11.71 -17.98 -14.75
N LEU A 22 -12.15 -17.21 -13.75
CA LEU A 22 -13.49 -16.60 -13.69
C LEU A 22 -13.48 -15.12 -14.09
N TRP A 23 -12.33 -14.58 -14.53
CA TRP A 23 -12.17 -13.14 -14.78
C TRP A 23 -13.16 -12.57 -15.81
N GLU A 24 -13.56 -13.38 -16.80
CA GLU A 24 -14.53 -13.01 -17.84
C GLU A 24 -15.98 -13.40 -17.50
N ALA A 25 -16.24 -13.86 -16.27
CA ALA A 25 -17.58 -14.24 -15.84
C ALA A 25 -18.54 -13.05 -15.88
N GLN A 26 -19.76 -13.30 -16.35
CA GLN A 26 -20.77 -12.27 -16.45
C GLN A 26 -21.36 -11.95 -15.07
N ILE A 27 -21.56 -10.67 -14.79
CA ILE A 27 -22.20 -10.22 -13.55
C ILE A 27 -23.59 -10.87 -13.41
N GLY A 28 -23.84 -11.47 -12.25
CA GLY A 28 -25.09 -12.17 -11.95
C GLY A 28 -25.21 -13.56 -12.57
N SER A 29 -24.15 -14.10 -13.20
CA SER A 29 -24.05 -15.52 -13.50
C SER A 29 -23.56 -16.30 -12.28
N PRO A 30 -23.78 -17.62 -12.21
CA PRO A 30 -23.23 -18.46 -11.13
C PRO A 30 -21.71 -18.31 -10.96
N GLU A 31 -20.99 -18.15 -12.07
CA GLU A 31 -19.54 -17.91 -12.10
C GLU A 31 -19.19 -16.50 -11.58
N GLY A 32 -20.01 -15.50 -11.88
CA GLY A 32 -19.86 -14.14 -11.33
C GLY A 32 -20.08 -14.10 -9.82
N ASP A 33 -21.11 -14.81 -9.33
CA ASP A 33 -21.37 -14.96 -7.90
C ASP A 33 -20.22 -15.74 -7.22
N GLU A 34 -19.65 -16.76 -7.89
CA GLU A 34 -18.47 -17.47 -7.42
C GLU A 34 -17.26 -16.54 -7.29
N LEU A 35 -17.01 -15.71 -8.31
CA LEU A 35 -15.93 -14.73 -8.32
C LEU A 35 -16.06 -13.73 -7.17
N GLU A 36 -17.26 -13.20 -6.94
CA GLU A 36 -17.54 -12.24 -5.86
C GLU A 36 -17.27 -12.87 -4.48
N ILE A 37 -17.74 -14.10 -4.24
CA ILE A 37 -17.52 -14.79 -2.97
C ILE A 37 -16.02 -15.07 -2.75
N LEU A 38 -15.31 -15.54 -3.79
CA LEU A 38 -13.88 -15.80 -3.70
C LEU A 38 -13.09 -14.53 -3.39
N ALA A 39 -13.44 -13.40 -4.01
CA ALA A 39 -12.79 -12.11 -3.74
C ALA A 39 -12.93 -11.71 -2.26
N ILE A 40 -14.14 -11.86 -1.67
CA ILE A 40 -14.38 -11.55 -0.25
C ILE A 40 -13.56 -12.47 0.68
N LEU A 41 -13.47 -13.77 0.35
CA LEU A 41 -12.70 -14.72 1.15
C LEU A 41 -11.19 -14.43 1.10
N ILE A 42 -10.68 -14.09 -0.08
CA ILE A 42 -9.28 -13.69 -0.28
C ILE A 42 -8.99 -12.43 0.52
N GLU A 43 -9.79 -11.38 0.36
CA GLU A 43 -9.62 -10.10 1.08
C GLU A 43 -9.56 -10.32 2.59
N LYS A 44 -10.48 -11.12 3.13
CA LYS A 44 -10.51 -11.41 4.57
C LYS A 44 -9.25 -12.14 5.02
N TYR A 45 -8.83 -13.18 4.30
CA TYR A 45 -7.63 -13.94 4.66
C TYR A 45 -6.38 -13.06 4.58
N GLU A 46 -6.24 -12.27 3.52
CA GLU A 46 -5.12 -11.35 3.34
C GLU A 46 -5.10 -10.25 4.42
N ALA A 47 -6.24 -9.69 4.80
CA ALA A 47 -6.30 -8.70 5.88
C ALA A 47 -5.78 -9.25 7.23
N GLU A 48 -6.02 -10.54 7.51
CA GLU A 48 -5.58 -11.21 8.73
C GLU A 48 -4.10 -11.64 8.67
N HIS A 49 -3.62 -12.11 7.52
CA HIS A 49 -2.29 -12.76 7.38
C HIS A 49 -1.23 -11.86 6.72
N TYR A 50 -1.67 -10.95 5.87
CA TYR A 50 -0.88 -9.98 5.14
C TYR A 50 -1.44 -8.56 5.35
N PRO A 51 -1.55 -8.11 6.61
CA PRO A 51 -2.05 -6.76 6.87
C PRO A 51 -1.23 -5.77 6.06
N MET A 52 -1.90 -4.87 5.33
CA MET A 52 -1.23 -3.84 4.55
C MET A 52 -0.17 -3.20 5.46
N PRO A 53 1.12 -3.24 5.08
CA PRO A 53 2.15 -2.68 5.93
C PRO A 53 1.77 -1.22 6.20
N PRO A 54 1.92 -0.73 7.45
CA PRO A 54 1.66 0.66 7.75
C PRO A 54 2.45 1.48 6.73
N SER A 55 1.77 2.43 6.07
CA SER A 55 2.31 3.14 4.91
C SER A 55 3.72 3.62 5.22
N ASP A 56 4.75 3.05 4.59
CA ASP A 56 6.11 3.49 4.84
C ASP A 56 6.19 4.98 4.46
N PRO A 57 6.47 5.90 5.40
CA PRO A 57 6.52 7.31 5.10
C PRO A 57 7.51 7.66 4.00
N VAL A 58 8.58 6.86 3.86
CA VAL A 58 9.58 7.05 2.80
C VAL A 58 9.00 6.69 1.44
N GLU A 59 8.24 5.59 1.34
CA GLU A 59 7.57 5.21 0.09
C GLU A 59 6.47 6.22 -0.28
N ALA A 60 5.73 6.73 0.70
CA ALA A 60 4.78 7.82 0.46
C ALA A 60 5.45 9.10 -0.09
N ILE A 61 6.64 9.43 0.41
CA ILE A 61 7.43 10.55 -0.11
C ILE A 61 7.92 10.26 -1.54
N LYS A 62 8.51 9.08 -1.80
CA LYS A 62 9.01 8.71 -3.13
C LYS A 62 7.90 8.67 -4.17
N PHE A 63 6.77 8.08 -3.83
CA PHE A 63 5.58 8.07 -4.68
C PHE A 63 5.14 9.49 -5.02
N ARG A 64 5.13 10.39 -4.02
CA ARG A 64 4.78 11.79 -4.27
C ARG A 64 5.82 12.52 -5.12
N MET A 65 7.10 12.20 -4.96
CA MET A 65 8.15 12.74 -5.81
C MET A 65 7.97 12.32 -7.26
N GLU A 66 7.68 11.04 -7.51
CA GLU A 66 7.42 10.52 -8.86
C GLU A 66 6.24 11.23 -9.53
N GLN A 67 5.12 11.36 -8.82
CA GLN A 67 3.94 12.07 -9.33
C GLN A 67 4.20 13.53 -9.72
N LEU A 68 5.13 14.18 -9.04
CA LEU A 68 5.45 15.61 -9.22
C LEU A 68 6.75 15.84 -10.00
N GLY A 69 7.43 14.77 -10.44
CA GLY A 69 8.74 14.87 -11.12
C GLY A 69 9.85 15.49 -10.25
N LEU A 70 9.79 15.30 -8.93
CA LEU A 70 10.72 15.90 -7.97
C LEU A 70 11.99 15.07 -7.80
N THR A 71 13.11 15.75 -7.60
CA THR A 71 14.38 15.16 -7.21
C THR A 71 14.55 15.17 -5.70
N ALA A 72 15.52 14.41 -5.17
CA ALA A 72 15.83 14.45 -3.73
C ALA A 72 16.21 15.86 -3.26
N ARG A 73 16.82 16.69 -4.12
CA ARG A 73 17.18 18.06 -3.78
C ARG A 73 15.96 18.94 -3.52
N ASP A 74 14.85 18.67 -4.22
CA ASP A 74 13.61 19.42 -4.06
C ASP A 74 12.92 19.14 -2.72
N LEU A 75 13.37 18.13 -1.97
CA LEU A 75 12.90 17.86 -0.61
C LEU A 75 13.58 18.69 0.47
N GLU A 76 14.62 19.45 0.13
CA GLU A 76 15.37 20.23 1.11
C GLU A 76 14.52 21.23 1.92
N PRO A 77 13.54 21.94 1.32
CA PRO A 77 12.64 22.83 2.06
C PRO A 77 11.78 22.10 3.10
N PHE A 78 11.52 20.80 2.92
CA PHE A 78 10.63 20.02 3.78
C PHE A 78 11.41 19.22 4.83
N ILE A 79 12.57 18.66 4.46
CA ILE A 79 13.33 17.74 5.33
C ILE A 79 14.59 18.41 5.90
N GLY A 80 15.25 19.29 5.16
CA GLY A 80 16.51 19.94 5.52
C GLY A 80 17.62 19.65 4.49
N PRO A 81 18.91 19.84 4.82
CA PRO A 81 20.00 19.73 3.84
C PRO A 81 20.07 18.35 3.18
N SER A 82 20.66 18.25 1.99
CA SER A 82 20.63 17.04 1.14
C SER A 82 21.12 15.77 1.86
N GLY A 83 22.11 15.89 2.77
CA GLY A 83 22.56 14.77 3.61
C GLY A 83 21.43 14.20 4.48
N ARG A 84 20.61 15.07 5.06
CA ARG A 84 19.43 14.66 5.86
C ARG A 84 18.33 14.08 4.99
N VAL A 85 18.11 14.64 3.79
CA VAL A 85 17.17 14.03 2.82
C VAL A 85 17.61 12.61 2.51
N SER A 86 18.89 12.41 2.18
CA SER A 86 19.44 11.08 1.89
C SER A 86 19.29 10.13 3.07
N GLU A 87 19.58 10.57 4.30
CA GLU A 87 19.37 9.76 5.50
C GLU A 87 17.91 9.32 5.66
N VAL A 88 16.94 10.20 5.39
CA VAL A 88 15.51 9.88 5.46
C VAL A 88 15.10 8.91 4.35
N LEU A 89 15.45 9.21 3.09
CA LEU A 89 15.08 8.38 1.94
C LEU A 89 15.70 6.98 1.94
N ASN A 90 16.77 6.78 2.71
CA ASN A 90 17.44 5.50 2.91
C ASN A 90 17.15 4.90 4.30
N HIS A 91 16.11 5.35 5.01
CA HIS A 91 15.68 4.84 6.31
C HIS A 91 16.71 4.91 7.44
N LYS A 92 17.80 5.65 7.26
CA LYS A 92 18.82 5.88 8.29
C LYS A 92 18.33 6.87 9.36
N ARG A 93 17.28 7.64 9.06
CA ARG A 93 16.67 8.62 9.97
C ARG A 93 15.15 8.63 9.83
N LYS A 94 14.45 8.57 10.97
CA LYS A 94 13.00 8.79 11.05
C LYS A 94 12.61 10.25 10.78
N LEU A 95 11.40 10.46 10.25
CA LEU A 95 10.82 11.79 10.12
C LEU A 95 10.52 12.40 11.51
N SER A 96 10.85 13.68 11.69
CA SER A 96 10.35 14.44 12.84
C SER A 96 8.96 15.01 12.56
N LEU A 97 8.18 15.29 13.61
CA LEU A 97 6.88 15.98 13.48
C LEU A 97 6.96 17.30 12.69
N SER A 98 8.08 18.01 12.80
CA SER A 98 8.29 19.24 12.03
C SER A 98 8.42 18.99 10.52
N MET A 99 9.10 17.90 10.14
CA MET A 99 9.23 17.47 8.74
C MET A 99 7.89 17.00 8.21
N ILE A 100 7.16 16.19 8.99
CA ILE A 100 5.83 15.70 8.62
C ILE A 100 4.88 16.87 8.33
N LYS A 101 4.87 17.90 9.20
CA LYS A 101 4.07 19.11 8.98
C LYS A 101 4.46 19.85 7.70
N ARG A 102 5.76 19.96 7.39
CA ARG A 102 6.22 20.63 6.15
C ARG A 102 5.92 19.82 4.90
N LEU A 103 6.14 18.51 4.92
CA LEU A 103 5.81 17.58 3.83
C LEU A 103 4.31 17.59 3.53
N HIS A 104 3.47 17.52 4.56
CA HIS A 104 2.02 17.62 4.38
C HIS A 104 1.61 18.96 3.77
N LYS A 105 2.09 20.08 4.32
CA LYS A 105 1.72 21.42 3.83
C LYS A 105 2.23 21.70 2.41
N GLY A 106 3.46 21.29 2.11
CA GLY A 106 4.14 21.61 0.86
C GLY A 106 3.83 20.64 -0.28
N LEU A 107 3.81 19.35 0.02
CA LEU A 107 3.64 18.28 -0.98
C LEU A 107 2.24 17.64 -0.94
N ARG A 108 1.38 18.02 0.02
CA ARG A 108 0.03 17.46 0.19
C ARG A 108 0.02 15.95 0.43
N ILE A 109 1.08 15.42 1.04
CA ILE A 109 1.12 14.01 1.46
C ILE A 109 0.23 13.85 2.70
N PRO A 110 -0.76 12.92 2.72
CA PRO A 110 -1.63 12.71 3.88
C PRO A 110 -0.85 12.43 5.17
N TYR A 111 -1.39 12.89 6.31
CA TYR A 111 -0.74 12.66 7.61
C TYR A 111 -0.66 11.17 7.96
N GLU A 112 -1.70 10.40 7.65
CA GLU A 112 -1.73 8.95 7.83
C GLU A 112 -0.55 8.25 7.14
N SER A 113 -0.20 8.68 5.93
CA SER A 113 0.92 8.12 5.18
C SER A 113 2.29 8.49 5.75
N LEU A 114 2.38 9.54 6.58
CA LEU A 114 3.63 10.04 7.14
C LEU A 114 3.85 9.65 8.62
N LEU A 115 2.77 9.36 9.34
CA LEU A 115 2.80 9.09 10.79
C LEU A 115 3.13 7.63 11.13
N ALA A 116 3.00 6.72 10.17
CA ALA A 116 3.30 5.29 10.33
C ALA A 116 4.77 4.98 10.71
N GLY A 117 5.70 5.93 10.57
CA GLY A 117 7.12 5.77 10.91
C GLY A 117 7.62 6.61 12.09
N VAL A 118 6.73 7.26 12.85
CA VAL A 118 7.11 8.04 14.06
C VAL A 118 7.44 7.10 15.20
#